data_AF-V7IHN7-F1
#
_entry.id   AF-V7IHN7-F1
#
_cell.length_a   1.000
_cell.length_b   1.000
_cell.length_c   1.000
_cell.angle_alpha   90.00
_cell.angle_beta   90.00
_cell.angle_gamma   90.00
#
_symmetry.space_group_name_H-M   'P 1'
#
loop_
_entity.id
_entity.type
_entity.pdbx_description
1 polymer ?
#
loop_
_entity_poly.entity_id
_entity_poly.type
_entity_poly.pdbx_seq_one_letter_code
_entity_poly.pdbx_strand_id
1 'polypeptide(L)'
;MIMMKELAERASEFYYTKQQIDMLLRACQAKITELIHSLKQVNINESNHIFEELFEIQIILSEIKNKYLFEFNFNDFLNDFIYFFDRQDEYNVHYLYAHFQQSDEFPS
;
A
#
# COMPACT_ATOMS: atom_id res chain seq x y z
N MET A 1 -0.14 16.07 38.95
CA MET A 1 -1.41 15.45 38.51
C MET A 1 -1.89 15.95 37.15
N ILE A 2 -1.70 17.23 36.79
CA ILE A 2 -2.04 17.79 35.46
C ILE A 2 -1.31 17.04 34.33
N MET A 3 0.02 16.88 34.44
CA MET A 3 0.84 16.10 33.48
C MET A 3 0.32 14.67 33.23
N MET A 4 -0.17 13.98 34.26
CA MET A 4 -0.68 12.61 34.10
C MET A 4 -2.02 12.56 33.36
N LYS A 5 -2.85 13.61 33.51
CA LYS A 5 -4.10 13.74 32.75
C LYS A 5 -3.83 14.04 31.29
N GLU A 6 -2.90 14.96 31.02
CA GLU A 6 -2.48 15.29 29.66
C GLU A 6 -1.85 14.07 28.95
N LEU A 7 -1.00 13.30 29.64
CA LEU A 7 -0.45 12.07 29.09
C LEU A 7 -1.55 11.06 28.71
N ALA A 8 -2.56 10.88 29.58
CA ALA A 8 -3.68 9.97 29.30
C ALA A 8 -4.51 10.44 28.10
N GLU A 9 -4.72 11.75 27.96
CA GLU A 9 -5.42 12.35 26.82
C GLU A 9 -4.66 12.11 25.51
N ARG A 10 -3.36 12.40 25.47
CA ARG A 10 -2.50 12.15 24.30
C ARG A 10 -2.45 10.68 23.91
N ALA A 11 -2.37 9.78 24.90
CA ALA A 11 -2.39 8.34 24.65
C ALA A 11 -3.73 7.88 24.04
N SER A 12 -4.85 8.45 24.49
CA SER A 12 -6.18 8.19 23.94
C SER A 12 -6.29 8.70 22.49
N GLU A 13 -5.87 9.94 22.22
CA GLU A 13 -5.84 10.52 20.86
C GLU A 13 -5.01 9.66 19.90
N PHE A 14 -3.82 9.26 20.34
CA PHE A 14 -2.95 8.37 19.58
C PHE A 14 -3.61 7.03 19.28
N TYR A 15 -4.22 6.39 20.28
CA TYR A 15 -4.92 5.12 20.10
C TYR A 15 -6.02 5.21 19.03
N TYR A 16 -6.88 6.22 19.09
CA TYR A 16 -7.93 6.41 18.08
C TYR A 16 -7.36 6.70 16.69
N THR A 17 -6.35 7.56 16.61
CA THR A 17 -5.69 7.89 15.33
C THR A 17 -5.05 6.65 14.72
N LYS A 18 -4.39 5.81 15.52
CA LYS A 18 -3.78 4.56 15.06
C LYS A 18 -4.83 3.59 14.50
N GLN A 19 -5.97 3.44 15.16
CA GLN A 19 -7.06 2.60 14.66
C GLN A 19 -7.61 3.10 13.31
N GLN A 20 -7.72 4.42 13.12
CA GLN A 20 -8.14 5.00 11.85
C GLN A 20 -7.10 4.74 10.74
N ILE A 21 -5.81 4.92 11.03
CA ILE A 21 -4.73 4.59 10.09
C ILE A 21 -4.80 3.10 9.70
N ASP A 22 -4.98 2.19 10.66
CA ASP A 22 -5.07 0.76 10.39
C ASP A 22 -6.30 0.39 9.53
N MET A 23 -7.42 1.08 9.73
CA MET A 23 -8.58 0.95 8.86
C MET A 23 -8.29 1.41 7.43
N LEU A 24 -7.61 2.55 7.27
CA LEU A 24 -7.24 3.08 5.96
C LEU A 24 -6.22 2.18 5.24
N LEU A 25 -5.22 1.65 5.95
CA LEU A 25 -4.26 0.70 5.38
C LEU A 25 -4.94 -0.58 4.89
N ARG A 26 -5.93 -1.11 5.63
CA ARG A 26 -6.76 -2.24 5.17
C ARG A 26 -7.57 -1.90 3.92
N ALA A 27 -8.13 -0.69 3.84
CA ALA A 27 -8.84 -0.23 2.65
C ALA A 27 -7.90 -0.09 1.44
N CYS A 28 -6.70 0.44 1.64
CA CYS A 28 -5.66 0.49 0.61
C CYS A 28 -5.28 -0.90 0.11
N GLN A 29 -5.06 -1.86 1.01
CA GLN A 29 -4.79 -3.25 0.63
C GLN A 29 -5.93 -3.86 -0.21
N ALA A 30 -7.19 -3.64 0.19
CA ALA A 30 -8.34 -4.12 -0.58
C ALA A 30 -8.37 -3.52 -1.99
N LYS A 31 -8.08 -2.22 -2.12
CA LYS A 31 -8.02 -1.53 -3.40
C LYS A 31 -6.86 -2.01 -4.29
N ILE A 32 -5.67 -2.21 -3.73
CA ILE A 32 -4.52 -2.79 -4.46
C ILE A 32 -4.89 -4.18 -4.99
N THR A 33 -5.53 -4.99 -4.15
CA THR A 33 -6.00 -6.33 -4.54
C THR A 33 -6.99 -6.25 -5.70
N GLU A 34 -7.98 -5.37 -5.63
CA GLU A 34 -8.95 -5.13 -6.70
C GLU A 34 -8.27 -4.73 -8.02
N LEU A 35 -7.28 -3.84 -7.96
CA LEU A 35 -6.53 -3.39 -9.14
C LEU A 35 -5.70 -4.53 -9.75
N ILE A 36 -5.00 -5.32 -8.93
CA ILE A 36 -4.27 -6.51 -9.38
C ILE A 36 -5.22 -7.51 -10.05
N HIS A 37 -6.39 -7.77 -9.47
CA HIS A 37 -7.40 -8.63 -10.09
C HIS A 37 -7.92 -8.05 -11.42
N SER A 38 -8.04 -6.73 -11.53
CA SER A 38 -8.47 -6.04 -12.75
C SER A 38 -7.44 -6.19 -13.88
N LEU A 39 -6.13 -6.28 -13.58
CA LEU A 39 -5.09 -6.56 -14.59
C LEU A 39 -5.33 -7.87 -15.35
N LYS A 40 -5.98 -8.86 -14.71
CA LYS A 40 -6.31 -10.16 -15.35
C LYS A 40 -7.44 -10.07 -16.38
N GLN A 41 -8.22 -8.99 -16.35
CA GLN A 41 -9.42 -8.84 -17.19
C GLN A 41 -9.17 -7.97 -18.43
N VAL A 42 -7.99 -7.37 -18.53
CA VAL A 42 -7.62 -6.44 -19.61
C VAL A 42 -6.38 -6.96 -20.32
N ASN A 43 -6.16 -6.50 -21.55
CA ASN A 43 -4.88 -6.73 -22.21
C ASN A 43 -3.82 -5.71 -21.73
N ILE A 44 -2.56 -5.96 -22.04
CA ILE A 44 -1.46 -5.11 -21.56
C ILE A 44 -1.57 -3.65 -22.05
N ASN A 45 -2.08 -3.42 -23.27
CA ASN A 45 -2.24 -2.08 -23.82
C ASN A 45 -3.34 -1.28 -23.10
N GLU A 46 -4.31 -1.98 -22.50
CA GLU A 46 -5.40 -1.40 -21.71
C GLU A 46 -5.02 -1.27 -20.23
N SER A 47 -3.93 -1.90 -19.77
CA SER A 47 -3.55 -1.95 -18.36
C SER A 47 -2.91 -0.66 -17.81
N ASN A 48 -2.54 0.29 -18.68
CA ASN A 48 -1.78 1.50 -18.28
C ASN A 48 -2.44 2.28 -17.15
N HIS A 49 -3.75 2.53 -17.24
CA HIS A 49 -4.48 3.28 -16.20
C HIS A 49 -4.50 2.57 -14.84
N ILE A 50 -4.46 1.23 -14.83
CA ILE A 50 -4.41 0.43 -13.60
C ILE A 50 -3.01 0.56 -12.98
N PHE A 51 -1.96 0.49 -13.79
CA PHE A 51 -0.59 0.70 -13.32
C PHE A 51 -0.34 2.11 -12.81
N GLU A 52 -0.88 3.14 -13.48
CA GLU A 52 -0.84 4.53 -13.01
C GLU A 52 -1.42 4.65 -11.60
N GLU A 53 -2.61 4.07 -11.37
CA GLU A 53 -3.24 4.08 -10.04
C GLU A 53 -2.43 3.29 -8.99
N LEU A 54 -1.88 2.13 -9.36
CA LEU A 54 -0.99 1.36 -8.48
C LEU A 54 0.28 2.14 -8.13
N PHE A 55 0.87 2.88 -9.07
CA PHE A 55 2.06 3.69 -8.83
C PHE A 55 1.77 4.88 -7.92
N GLU A 56 0.64 5.55 -8.09
CA GLU A 56 0.21 6.61 -7.18
C GLU A 56 0.08 6.09 -5.74
N ILE A 57 -0.57 4.93 -5.57
CA ILE A 57 -0.69 4.28 -4.26
C ILE A 57 0.69 3.92 -3.70
N GLN A 58 1.61 3.39 -4.52
CA GLN A 58 2.96 3.03 -4.07
C GLN A 58 3.74 4.24 -3.57
N ILE A 59 3.72 5.36 -4.30
CA ILE A 59 4.42 6.60 -3.93
C ILE A 59 3.91 7.09 -2.58
N ILE A 60 2.58 7.13 -2.39
CA ILE A 60 1.96 7.61 -1.16
C ILE A 60 2.29 6.68 0.01
N LEU A 61 2.15 5.36 -0.16
CA LEU A 61 2.46 4.40 0.90
C LEU A 61 3.95 4.40 1.28
N SER A 62 4.84 4.53 0.29
CA SER A 62 6.28 4.66 0.52
C SER A 62 6.62 5.93 1.31
N GLU A 63 6.04 7.09 0.94
CA GLU A 63 6.24 8.32 1.71
C GLU A 63 5.73 8.16 3.14
N ILE A 64 4.52 7.65 3.33
CA ILE A 64 3.92 7.50 4.66
C ILE A 64 4.76 6.57 5.54
N LYS A 65 5.18 5.41 5.01
CA LYS A 65 6.01 4.43 5.71
C LYS A 65 7.34 5.04 6.12
N ASN A 66 8.04 5.70 5.20
CA ASN A 66 9.40 6.18 5.45
C ASN A 66 9.45 7.46 6.28
N LYS A 67 8.44 8.33 6.19
CA LYS A 67 8.47 9.67 6.79
C LYS A 67 7.70 9.78 8.10
N TYR A 68 6.57 9.10 8.21
CA TYR A 68 5.65 9.27 9.35
C TYR A 68 5.48 8.01 10.17
N LEU A 69 5.55 6.84 9.53
CA LEU A 69 5.23 5.56 10.13
C LEU A 69 6.43 4.59 10.20
N PHE A 70 7.66 5.10 10.25
CA PHE A 70 8.88 4.27 10.18
C PHE A 70 9.02 3.28 11.36
N GLU A 71 8.42 3.59 12.52
CA GLU A 71 8.37 2.70 13.69
C GLU A 71 7.18 1.72 13.66
N PHE A 72 6.27 1.88 12.70
CA PHE A 72 5.08 1.05 12.57
C PHE A 72 5.26 0.02 11.47
N ASN A 73 5.09 -1.25 11.84
CA ASN A 73 5.16 -2.33 10.87
C ASN A 73 3.89 -2.37 10.02
N PHE A 74 4.05 -2.08 8.74
CA PHE A 74 3.09 -2.47 7.73
C PHE A 74 3.08 -4.00 7.63
N ASN A 75 1.95 -4.58 7.24
CA ASN A 75 1.90 -6.02 7.01
C ASN A 75 2.72 -6.41 5.76
N ASP A 76 3.01 -7.71 5.64
CA ASP A 76 3.86 -8.25 4.57
C ASP A 76 3.34 -7.87 3.19
N PHE A 77 2.02 -7.97 2.97
CA PHE A 77 1.39 -7.56 1.72
C PHE A 77 1.75 -6.13 1.29
N LEU A 78 1.61 -5.15 2.19
CA LEU A 78 1.90 -3.75 1.87
C LEU A 78 3.41 -3.51 1.73
N ASN A 79 4.25 -4.26 2.45
CA ASN A 79 5.70 -4.18 2.30
C ASN A 79 6.14 -4.70 0.93
N ASP A 80 5.62 -5.86 0.51
CA ASP A 80 5.89 -6.46 -0.79
C ASP A 80 5.39 -5.54 -1.91
N PHE A 81 4.18 -5.01 -1.77
CA PHE A 81 3.65 -4.03 -2.71
C PHE A 81 4.58 -2.82 -2.88
N ILE A 82 4.99 -2.19 -1.78
CA ILE A 82 5.89 -1.02 -1.83
C ILE A 82 7.20 -1.38 -2.54
N TYR A 83 7.73 -2.57 -2.30
CA TYR A 83 8.98 -3.04 -2.90
C TYR A 83 8.85 -3.30 -4.41
N PHE A 84 7.87 -4.10 -4.83
CA PHE A 84 7.72 -4.51 -6.23
C PHE A 84 7.27 -3.38 -7.16
N PHE A 85 6.53 -2.40 -6.64
CA PHE A 85 6.04 -1.26 -7.40
C PHE A 85 6.93 0.00 -7.30
N ASP A 86 8.08 -0.06 -6.61
CA ASP A 86 9.02 1.07 -6.51
C ASP A 86 9.66 1.43 -7.85
N ARG A 87 9.93 0.40 -8.67
CA ARG A 87 10.46 0.60 -10.02
C ARG A 87 9.30 0.84 -11.00
N GLN A 88 9.20 2.06 -11.54
CA GLN A 88 8.06 2.47 -12.37
C GLN A 88 8.43 2.62 -13.85
N ASP A 89 9.20 1.67 -14.39
CA ASP A 89 9.55 1.65 -15.81
C ASP A 89 8.78 0.60 -16.60
N GLU A 90 8.79 0.75 -17.92
CA GLU A 90 8.09 -0.13 -18.86
C GLU A 90 8.49 -1.61 -18.67
N TYR A 91 9.76 -1.87 -18.37
CA TYR A 91 10.23 -3.24 -18.11
C TYR A 91 9.55 -3.84 -16.87
N ASN A 92 9.45 -3.10 -15.77
CA ASN A 92 8.77 -3.57 -14.57
C ASN A 92 7.26 -3.74 -14.79
N VAL A 93 6.63 -2.85 -15.56
CA VAL A 93 5.22 -2.99 -15.97
C VAL A 93 5.00 -4.30 -16.71
N HIS A 94 5.82 -4.61 -17.72
CA HIS A 94 5.71 -5.87 -18.46
C HIS A 94 5.94 -7.10 -17.57
N TYR A 95 6.93 -7.04 -16.68
CA TYR A 95 7.24 -8.10 -15.74
C TYR A 95 6.08 -8.38 -14.77
N LEU A 96 5.59 -7.34 -14.09
CA LEU A 96 4.49 -7.45 -13.13
C LEU A 96 3.19 -7.88 -13.82
N TYR A 97 2.88 -7.32 -14.99
CA TYR A 97 1.72 -7.74 -15.76
C TYR A 97 1.79 -9.24 -16.06
N ALA A 98 2.90 -9.72 -16.62
CA ALA A 98 3.07 -11.14 -16.96
C ALA A 98 2.97 -12.06 -15.74
N HIS A 99 3.48 -11.62 -14.58
CA HIS A 99 3.36 -12.33 -13.32
C HIS A 99 1.91 -12.41 -12.84
N PHE A 100 1.21 -11.28 -12.79
CA PHE A 100 -0.16 -11.22 -12.30
C PHE A 100 -1.19 -11.86 -13.24
N GLN A 101 -0.82 -12.16 -14.50
CA GLN A 101 -1.64 -13.06 -15.33
C GLN A 101 -1.67 -14.50 -14.80
N GLN A 102 -0.67 -14.90 -14.02
CA GLN A 102 -0.48 -16.29 -13.57
C GLN A 102 -0.72 -16.48 -12.07
N SER A 103 -0.50 -15.43 -11.27
CA SER A 103 -0.62 -15.45 -9.81
C SER A 103 -1.39 -14.23 -9.28
N ASP A 104 -2.01 -14.35 -8.12
CA ASP A 104 -2.56 -13.21 -7.35
C ASP A 104 -1.58 -12.73 -6.25
N GLU A 105 -0.50 -13.48 -6.02
CA GLU A 105 0.51 -13.17 -5.02
C GLU A 105 1.63 -12.31 -5.61
N PHE A 106 2.33 -11.54 -4.78
CA PHE A 106 3.53 -10.83 -5.24
C PHE A 106 4.65 -11.81 -5.62
N PRO A 107 5.60 -11.40 -6.49
CA PRO A 107 6.76 -12.23 -6.78
C PRO A 107 7.56 -12.57 -5.51
N SER A 108 8.26 -13.70 -5.51
CA SER A 108 9.11 -14.19 -4.40
C SER A 108 10.58 -14.24 -4.80
#